data_AF-A0A2I4CM28-F1
#
_entry.id   AF-A0A2I4CM28-F1
#
_cell.length_a   1.000
_cell.length_b   1.000
_cell.length_c   1.000
_cell.angle_alpha   90.00
_cell.angle_beta   90.00
_cell.angle_gamma   90.00
#
_symmetry.space_group_name_H-M   'P 1'
#
loop_
_entity.id
_entity.type
_entity.pdbx_description
1 polymer ?
#
loop_
_entity_poly.entity_id
_entity_poly.type
_entity_poly.pdbx_seq_one_letter_code
_entity_poly.pdbx_strand_id
1 'polypeptide(L)'
;MASLQVGDSLLETSCGSPHYACPEVIRGERYDGRRADVWSCGVILFALLVGALPFDHDNLRQLLEKVKSGVFHMPHFIPPDCQALLKGMI
;
A
#
# COMPACT_ATOMS: atom_id res chain seq x y z
N MET A 1 -2.45 7.55 -0.28
CA MET A 1 -3.82 8.06 -0.17
C MET A 1 -4.19 8.79 -1.43
N ALA A 2 -5.35 8.44 -1.96
CA ALA A 2 -5.88 8.91 -3.23
C ALA A 2 -6.37 10.36 -3.13
N SER A 3 -6.49 11.01 -4.29
CA SER A 3 -7.27 12.24 -4.40
C SER A 3 -8.78 11.94 -4.33
N LEU A 4 -9.63 12.97 -4.17
CA LEU A 4 -11.08 12.79 -4.10
C LEU A 4 -11.61 12.19 -5.42
N GLN A 5 -12.14 10.97 -5.35
CA GLN A 5 -12.87 10.36 -6.45
C GLN A 5 -14.33 10.83 -6.45
N VAL A 6 -14.81 11.35 -7.58
CA VAL A 6 -16.19 11.81 -7.75
C VAL A 6 -16.95 10.78 -8.59
N GLY A 7 -17.91 10.09 -7.98
CA GLY A 7 -18.66 9.02 -8.64
C GLY A 7 -17.76 7.82 -8.99
N ASP A 8 -18.03 7.19 -10.13
CA ASP A 8 -17.32 5.98 -10.58
C ASP A 8 -16.16 6.25 -11.55
N SER A 9 -15.71 7.51 -11.70
CA SER A 9 -14.54 7.82 -12.51
C SER A 9 -13.25 7.35 -11.83
N LEU A 10 -12.40 6.61 -12.55
CA LEU A 10 -11.08 6.23 -12.04
C LEU A 10 -10.13 7.44 -11.96
N LEU A 11 -9.18 7.38 -11.03
CA LEU A 11 -8.15 8.40 -10.83
C LEU A 11 -6.89 8.07 -11.63
N GLU A 12 -6.13 9.10 -12.00
CA GLU A 12 -4.85 9.00 -12.72
C GLU A 12 -3.71 9.73 -12.00
N THR A 13 -4.03 10.49 -10.95
CA THR A 13 -3.06 11.32 -10.23
C THR A 13 -2.21 10.47 -9.31
N SER A 14 -0.89 10.50 -9.51
CA SER A 14 0.07 9.96 -8.54
C SER A 14 0.30 10.99 -7.43
N CYS A 15 -0.25 10.77 -6.24
CA CYS A 15 -0.08 11.63 -5.08
C CYS A 15 0.41 10.83 -3.85
N GLY A 16 1.20 11.47 -2.99
CA GLY A 16 1.67 10.89 -1.72
C GLY A 16 3.08 10.29 -1.75
N SER A 17 3.50 9.72 -0.62
CA SER A 17 4.81 9.06 -0.49
C SER A 17 4.76 7.62 -1.05
N PRO A 18 5.77 7.16 -1.81
CA PRO A 18 5.78 5.83 -2.45
C PRO A 18 5.56 4.66 -1.49
N HIS A 19 5.93 4.81 -0.22
CA HIS A 19 5.79 3.79 0.81
C HIS A 19 4.33 3.39 1.09
N TYR A 20 3.38 4.29 0.85
CA TYR A 20 1.95 4.09 1.12
C TYR A 20 1.12 3.94 -0.16
N ALA A 21 1.73 4.11 -1.33
CA ALA A 21 1.05 4.03 -2.61
C ALA A 21 0.82 2.55 -3.01
N CYS A 22 -0.34 2.26 -3.59
CA CYS A 22 -0.63 0.93 -4.12
C CYS A 22 0.11 0.66 -5.45
N PRO A 23 0.27 -0.60 -5.85
CA PRO A 23 1.04 -1.00 -7.03
C PRO A 23 0.57 -0.32 -8.33
N GLU A 24 -0.73 -0.21 -8.54
CA GLU A 24 -1.34 0.41 -9.72
C GLU A 24 -1.01 1.91 -9.82
N VAL A 25 -0.98 2.63 -8.69
CA VAL A 25 -0.54 4.03 -8.65
C VAL A 25 0.94 4.15 -9.02
N ILE A 26 1.78 3.22 -8.55
CA ILE A 26 3.22 3.20 -8.89
C ILE A 26 3.46 2.83 -10.37
N ARG A 27 2.57 2.04 -10.98
CA ARG A 27 2.61 1.70 -12.41
C ARG A 27 2.05 2.81 -13.31
N GLY A 28 1.43 3.85 -12.74
CA GLY A 28 0.77 4.91 -13.49
C GLY A 28 -0.53 4.44 -14.17
N GLU A 29 -1.17 3.43 -13.59
CA GLU A 29 -2.44 2.89 -14.07
C GLU A 29 -3.61 3.71 -13.50
N ARG A 30 -4.75 3.68 -14.20
CA ARG A 30 -6.01 4.17 -13.65
C ARG A 30 -6.42 3.32 -12.45
N TYR A 31 -6.81 3.97 -11.35
CA TYR A 31 -7.09 3.28 -10.10
C TYR A 31 -8.40 3.74 -9.43
N ASP A 32 -8.99 2.86 -8.63
CA ASP A 32 -10.09 3.20 -7.73
C ASP A 32 -9.50 3.78 -6.44
N GLY A 33 -9.82 5.03 -6.14
CA GLY A 33 -9.29 5.75 -4.98
C GLY A 33 -9.61 5.07 -3.66
N ARG A 34 -10.77 4.41 -3.55
CA ARG A 34 -11.18 3.69 -2.32
C ARG A 34 -10.28 2.48 -2.08
N ARG A 35 -9.92 1.74 -3.13
CA ARG A 35 -9.01 0.59 -3.03
C ARG A 35 -7.58 1.04 -2.72
N ALA A 36 -7.13 2.13 -3.36
CA ALA A 36 -5.83 2.72 -3.06
C ALA A 36 -5.73 3.19 -1.59
N ASP A 37 -6.80 3.74 -1.02
CA ASP A 37 -6.83 4.12 0.39
C ASP A 37 -6.83 2.90 1.32
N VAL A 38 -7.53 1.81 0.98
CA VAL A 38 -7.46 0.54 1.75
C VAL A 38 -6.03 0.01 1.80
N TRP A 39 -5.30 0.04 0.68
CA TRP A 39 -3.88 -0.30 0.66
C TRP A 39 -3.05 0.60 1.59
N SER A 40 -3.21 1.92 1.47
CA SER A 40 -2.54 2.88 2.34
C SER A 40 -2.83 2.61 3.83
N CYS A 41 -4.08 2.31 4.17
CA CYS A 41 -4.47 1.92 5.53
C CYS A 41 -3.82 0.61 5.98
N GLY A 42 -3.65 -0.36 5.09
CA GLY A 42 -2.94 -1.62 5.37
C GLY A 42 -1.48 -1.37 5.73
N VAL A 43 -0.78 -0.53 4.95
CA VAL A 43 0.59 -0.11 5.24
C VAL A 43 0.69 0.58 6.61
N ILE A 44 -0.26 1.46 6.93
CA ILE A 44 -0.31 2.14 8.24
C ILE A 44 -0.56 1.13 9.37
N LEU A 45 -1.51 0.21 9.19
CA LEU A 45 -1.81 -0.83 10.18
C LEU A 45 -0.57 -1.69 10.45
N PHE A 46 0.15 -2.08 9.40
CA PHE A 46 1.41 -2.81 9.54
C PHE A 46 2.43 -1.99 10.35
N ALA A 47 2.60 -0.70 10.04
CA ALA A 47 3.51 0.18 10.76
C ALA A 47 3.15 0.32 12.25
N LEU A 48 1.86 0.37 12.58
CA LEU A 48 1.39 0.42 13.98
C LEU A 48 1.67 -0.88 14.74
N LEU A 49 1.55 -2.03 14.08
CA LEU A 49 1.74 -3.35 14.70
C LEU A 49 3.22 -3.75 14.81
N VAL A 50 4.05 -3.34 13.84
CA VAL A 50 5.44 -3.81 13.69
C VAL A 50 6.47 -2.75 14.07
N GLY A 51 6.10 -1.46 14.02
CA GLY A 51 7.03 -0.34 14.20
C GLY A 51 7.96 -0.11 13.01
N ALA A 52 7.69 -0.75 11.86
CA ALA A 52 8.44 -0.61 10.62
C ALA A 52 7.47 -0.70 9.41
N LEU A 53 7.89 -0.22 8.24
CA LEU A 53 7.07 -0.29 7.03
C LEU A 53 7.17 -1.67 6.35
N PRO A 54 6.09 -2.15 5.72
CA PRO A 54 6.12 -3.42 4.97
C PRO A 54 6.99 -3.33 3.71
N PHE A 55 7.09 -2.13 3.12
CA PHE A 55 7.94 -1.83 1.97
C PHE A 55 8.82 -0.63 2.30
N ASP A 56 10.13 -0.85 2.34
CA ASP A 56 11.12 0.21 2.59
C ASP A 56 12.45 -0.12 1.90
N HIS A 57 13.13 0.91 1.40
CA HIS A 57 14.46 0.83 0.81
C HIS A 57 15.03 2.24 0.51
N ASP A 58 16.32 2.47 0.80
CA ASP A 58 17.00 3.76 0.53
C ASP A 58 17.02 4.14 -0.96
N ASN A 59 17.30 3.15 -1.81
CA ASN A 59 17.18 3.31 -3.26
C ASN A 59 15.70 3.29 -3.70
N LEU A 60 15.22 4.44 -4.21
CA LEU A 60 13.86 4.60 -4.71
C LEU A 60 13.45 3.54 -5.73
N ARG A 61 14.32 3.16 -6.67
CA ARG A 61 13.99 2.13 -7.67
C ARG A 61 13.66 0.79 -7.03
N GLN A 62 14.44 0.39 -6.03
CA GLN A 62 14.21 -0.86 -5.30
C GLN A 62 12.94 -0.79 -4.44
N LEU A 63 12.65 0.37 -3.83
CA LEU A 63 11.38 0.59 -3.13
C LEU A 63 10.19 0.39 -4.07
N LEU A 64 10.23 1.04 -5.25
CA LEU A 64 9.15 0.91 -6.23
C LEU A 64 8.96 -0.53 -6.71
N GLU A 65 10.03 -1.29 -6.93
CA GLU A 65 9.92 -2.71 -7.30
C GLU A 65 9.34 -3.57 -6.16
N LYS A 66 9.68 -3.29 -4.91
CA LYS A 66 9.05 -3.96 -3.74
C LYS A 66 7.55 -3.66 -3.67
N VAL A 67 7.16 -2.40 -3.83
CA VAL A 67 5.73 -2.02 -3.82
C VAL A 67 4.99 -2.69 -4.99
N LYS A 68 5.57 -2.69 -6.20
CA LYS A 68 4.97 -3.33 -7.38
C LYS A 68 4.75 -4.83 -7.23
N SER A 69 5.59 -5.52 -6.46
CA SER A 69 5.44 -6.96 -6.19
C SER A 69 4.35 -7.24 -5.16
N GLY A 70 4.09 -6.29 -4.26
CA GLY A 70 3.15 -6.44 -3.14
C GLY A 70 3.58 -7.49 -2.11
N VAL A 71 4.81 -8.02 -2.21
CA VAL A 71 5.30 -9.05 -1.30
C VAL A 71 6.03 -8.39 -0.13
N PHE A 72 5.50 -8.60 1.08
CA PHE A 72 6.11 -8.16 2.34
C PHE A 72 6.28 -9.33 3.31
N HIS A 73 7.19 -9.19 4.26
CA HIS A 73 7.43 -10.20 5.28
C HIS A 73 6.43 -10.03 6.44
N MET A 74 5.64 -11.08 6.72
CA MET A 74 4.70 -11.11 7.84
C MET A 74 5.37 -11.64 9.11
N PRO A 75 5.56 -10.82 10.17
CA PRO A 75 6.14 -11.30 11.43
C PRO A 75 5.23 -12.30 12.14
N HIS A 76 5.82 -13.36 12.69
CA HIS A 76 5.09 -14.45 13.36
C HIS A 76 4.37 -14.02 14.66
N PHE A 77 4.79 -12.92 15.29
CA PHE A 77 4.15 -12.42 16.51
C PHE A 77 2.79 -11.74 16.25
N ILE A 78 2.47 -11.42 14.99
CA ILE A 78 1.17 -10.82 14.65
C ILE A 78 0.09 -11.90 14.76
N PRO A 79 -1.03 -11.67 15.47
CA PRO A 79 -2.12 -12.64 15.56
C PRO A 79 -2.68 -13.05 14.19
N PRO A 80 -3.11 -14.31 13.99
CA PRO A 80 -3.59 -14.80 12.70
C PRO A 80 -4.67 -13.92 12.04
N ASP A 81 -5.60 -13.39 12.82
CA ASP A 81 -6.68 -12.52 12.32
C ASP A 81 -6.13 -11.21 11.74
N CYS A 82 -5.14 -10.60 12.42
CA CYS A 82 -4.45 -9.42 11.92
C CYS A 82 -3.62 -9.73 10.68
N GLN A 83 -2.98 -10.91 10.60
CA GLN A 83 -2.26 -11.33 9.39
C GLN A 83 -3.22 -11.48 8.20
N ALA A 84 -4.38 -12.09 8.42
CA ALA A 84 -5.41 -12.26 7.40
C ALA A 84 -5.95 -10.90 6.92
N LEU A 85 -6.20 -9.98 7.85
CA LEU A 85 -6.61 -8.61 7.54
C LEU A 85 -5.55 -7.88 6.71
N LEU A 86 -4.29 -7.90 7.14
CA LEU A 86 -3.19 -7.25 6.42
C LEU A 86 -3.02 -7.77 4.99
N LYS A 87 -3.11 -9.10 4.79
CA LYS A 87 -3.07 -9.74 3.45
C LYS A 87 -4.28 -9.41 2.57
N GLY A 88 -5.40 -8.99 3.17
CA GLY A 88 -6.58 -8.55 2.43
C GLY A 88 -6.53 -7.08 2.03
N MET A 89 -5.71 -6.28 2.73
CA MET A 89 -5.56 -4.85 2.49
C MET A 89 -4.38 -4.52 1.56
N ILE A 90 -3.28 -5.27 1.71
CA ILE A 90 -2.03 -5.18 0.93
C ILE A 90 -1.91 -6.46 0.10
#